data_AF-A0A7C7Y1M6-F1
#
_entry.id   AF-A0A7C7Y1M6-F1
#
_cell.length_a   1.000
_cell.length_b   1.000
_cell.length_c   1.000
_cell.angle_alpha   90.00
_cell.angle_beta   90.00
_cell.angle_gamma   90.00
#
_symmetry.space_group_name_H-M   'P 1'
#
loop_
_entity.id
_entity.type
_entity.pdbx_description
1 polymer ?
#
loop_
_entity_poly.entity_id
_entity_poly.type
_entity_poly.pdbx_seq_one_letter_code
_entity_poly.pdbx_strand_id
1 'polypeptide(L)'
;MFETVPLNDADKLEQVLRTQGDDVAVVLIEVILGNAGGIVSEPGYLKRLRSLCDEFGVVLMVDEVKTGFRVARGGVQELMSVDA
;
A
#
# COMPACT_ATOMS: atom_id res chain seq x y z
N MET A 1 -17.10 -4.31 3.82
CA MET A 1 -17.18 -4.10 2.34
C MET A 1 -15.79 -3.64 1.90
N PHE A 2 -15.35 -3.98 0.69
CA PHE A 2 -14.05 -3.55 0.17
C PHE A 2 -14.24 -2.50 -0.92
N GLU A 3 -13.42 -1.45 -0.90
CA GLU A 3 -13.30 -0.47 -1.98
C GLU A 3 -11.99 -0.74 -2.72
N THR A 4 -12.02 -0.80 -4.04
CA THR A 4 -10.85 -1.08 -4.86
C THR A 4 -10.27 0.20 -5.44
N VAL A 5 -8.97 0.39 -5.29
CA VAL A 5 -8.23 1.52 -5.89
C VAL A 5 -7.21 0.95 -6.89
N PRO A 6 -7.08 1.52 -8.11
CA PRO A 6 -6.04 1.12 -9.04
C PRO A 6 -4.63 1.30 -8.46
N LEU A 7 -3.72 0.38 -8.77
CA LEU A 7 -2.31 0.53 -8.42
C LEU A 7 -1.77 1.86 -9.01
N ASN A 8 -0.95 2.56 -8.22
CA ASN A 8 -0.36 3.87 -8.55
C ASN A 8 -1.34 5.06 -8.56
N ASP A 9 -2.61 4.87 -8.20
CA ASP A 9 -3.60 5.97 -8.12
C ASP A 9 -3.78 6.44 -6.66
N ALA A 10 -2.81 7.21 -6.17
CA ALA A 10 -2.84 7.72 -4.78
C ALA A 10 -3.92 8.78 -4.59
N ASP A 11 -4.24 9.54 -5.63
CA ASP A 11 -5.28 10.56 -5.61
C ASP A 11 -6.66 9.92 -5.42
N LYS A 12 -6.90 8.77 -6.08
CA LYS A 12 -8.12 8.00 -5.87
C LYS A 12 -8.21 7.44 -4.45
N LEU A 13 -7.11 6.94 -3.90
CA LEU A 13 -7.09 6.50 -2.49
C LEU A 13 -7.41 7.67 -1.56
N GLU A 14 -6.78 8.82 -1.75
CA GLU A 14 -7.06 10.02 -0.95
C GLU A 14 -8.53 10.44 -1.06
N GLN A 15 -9.12 10.39 -2.25
CA GLN A 15 -10.55 10.66 -2.43
C GLN A 15 -11.42 9.68 -1.61
N VAL A 16 -11.09 8.39 -1.62
CA VAL A 16 -11.78 7.37 -0.82
C VAL A 16 -11.65 7.68 0.66
N LEU A 17 -10.44 7.91 1.16
CA LEU A 17 -10.19 8.23 2.57
C LEU A 17 -10.87 9.54 3.01
N ARG A 18 -10.96 10.56 2.13
CA ARG A 18 -11.70 11.80 2.43
C ARG A 18 -13.21 11.60 2.50
N THR A 19 -13.76 10.69 1.70
CA THR A 19 -15.21 10.51 1.58
C THR A 19 -15.76 9.54 2.62
N GLN A 20 -15.00 8.52 2.99
CA GLN A 20 -15.44 7.42 3.85
C GLN A 20 -14.36 6.96 4.85
N GLY A 21 -13.34 7.77 5.13
CA GLY A 21 -12.18 7.38 5.95
C GLY A 21 -12.53 6.90 7.35
N ASP A 22 -13.57 7.47 7.97
CA ASP A 22 -14.03 7.06 9.30
C ASP A 22 -14.55 5.60 9.34
N ASP A 23 -14.92 5.04 8.18
CA ASP A 23 -15.36 3.66 8.02
C ASP A 23 -14.25 2.73 7.46
N VAL A 24 -13.05 3.26 7.15
CA VAL A 24 -11.93 2.50 6.59
C VAL A 24 -10.95 2.12 7.68
N ALA A 25 -10.91 0.83 8.03
CA ALA A 25 -9.96 0.33 9.02
C ALA A 25 -8.54 0.10 8.47
N VAL A 26 -8.42 -0.33 7.21
CA VAL A 26 -7.17 -0.82 6.63
C VAL A 26 -7.07 -0.47 5.14
N VAL A 27 -5.87 -0.04 4.71
CA VAL A 27 -5.44 -0.08 3.31
C VAL A 27 -4.52 -1.30 3.14
N LEU A 28 -4.93 -2.26 2.31
CA LEU A 28 -4.17 -3.49 2.02
C LEU A 28 -3.52 -3.40 0.63
N ILE A 29 -2.24 -3.74 0.51
CA ILE A 29 -1.52 -3.70 -0.76
C ILE A 29 -0.45 -4.81 -0.93
N GLU A 30 -0.43 -5.47 -2.09
CA GLU A 30 0.78 -6.10 -2.64
C GLU A 30 1.57 -5.02 -3.41
N VAL A 31 2.74 -4.58 -2.92
CA VAL A 31 3.53 -3.49 -3.57
C VAL A 31 4.14 -3.93 -4.90
N ILE A 32 4.46 -5.22 -4.99
CA ILE A 32 4.81 -5.91 -6.22
C ILE A 32 3.69 -6.92 -6.44
N LEU A 33 2.81 -6.68 -7.42
CA LEU A 33 1.66 -7.52 -7.73
C LEU A 33 2.12 -8.86 -8.29
N GLY A 34 2.42 -9.81 -7.42
CA GLY A 34 3.00 -11.09 -7.83
C GLY A 34 2.01 -11.96 -8.59
N ASN A 35 0.72 -11.84 -8.26
CA ASN A 35 -0.35 -12.55 -8.97
C ASN A 35 -0.71 -11.92 -10.34
N ALA A 36 -0.18 -10.74 -10.64
CA ALA A 36 -0.39 -10.03 -11.91
C ALA A 36 0.89 -9.91 -12.75
N GLY A 37 1.81 -10.87 -12.61
CA GLY A 37 3.05 -10.90 -13.41
C GLY A 37 4.21 -10.09 -12.86
N GLY A 38 4.16 -9.67 -11.58
CA GLY A 38 5.24 -8.93 -10.94
C GLY A 38 5.26 -7.45 -11.27
N ILE A 39 4.08 -6.84 -11.42
CA ILE A 39 3.96 -5.40 -11.67
C ILE A 39 4.37 -4.64 -10.40
N VAL A 40 5.40 -3.81 -10.50
CA VAL A 40 5.93 -3.02 -9.39
C VAL A 40 5.20 -1.67 -9.34
N SER A 41 4.83 -1.21 -8.15
CA SER A 41 4.33 0.16 -7.98
C SER A 41 5.35 1.20 -8.40
N GLU A 42 4.89 2.39 -8.77
CA GLU A 42 5.77 3.52 -9.09
C GLU A 42 6.63 3.94 -7.90
N PRO A 43 7.84 4.48 -8.15
CA PRO A 43 8.70 5.01 -7.10
C PRO A 43 7.96 6.03 -6.21
N GLY A 44 8.02 5.84 -4.90
CA GLY A 44 7.38 6.72 -3.94
C GLY A 44 5.90 6.42 -3.67
N TYR A 45 5.24 5.52 -4.42
CA TYR A 45 3.84 5.18 -4.18
C TYR A 45 3.61 4.62 -2.78
N LEU A 46 4.38 3.62 -2.34
CA LEU A 46 4.27 3.05 -0.99
C LEU A 46 4.47 4.12 0.11
N LYS A 47 5.39 5.05 -0.10
CA LYS A 47 5.60 6.17 0.84
C LYS A 47 4.39 7.10 0.89
N ARG A 48 3.76 7.39 -0.26
CA ARG A 48 2.52 8.17 -0.31
C ARG A 48 1.36 7.47 0.42
N LEU A 49 1.24 6.15 0.27
CA LEU A 49 0.25 5.35 1.01
C LEU A 49 0.44 5.44 2.52
N ARG A 50 1.68 5.29 3.00
CA ARG A 50 2.01 5.44 4.43
C ARG A 50 1.60 6.80 4.96
N SER A 51 1.95 7.88 4.26
CA SER A 51 1.56 9.24 4.66
C SER A 51 0.05 9.45 4.69
N LEU A 52 -0.71 8.90 3.73
CA LEU A 52 -2.17 8.97 3.75
C LEU A 52 -2.74 8.17 4.93
N CYS A 53 -2.23 6.96 5.17
CA CYS A 53 -2.67 6.14 6.29
C CYS A 53 -2.40 6.84 7.65
N ASP A 54 -1.27 7.55 7.79
CA ASP A 54 -0.98 8.37 8.96
C ASP A 54 -1.95 9.56 9.12
N GLU A 55 -2.24 10.28 8.02
CA GLU A 55 -3.16 11.43 8.01
C GLU A 55 -4.57 11.05 8.44
N PHE A 56 -5.07 9.91 7.97
CA PHE A 56 -6.45 9.46 8.20
C PHE A 56 -6.60 8.47 9.35
N GLY A 57 -5.51 8.11 10.05
CA GLY A 57 -5.56 7.16 11.17
C GLY A 57 -5.90 5.73 10.75
N VAL A 58 -5.53 5.33 9.53
CA VAL A 58 -5.81 4.03 8.94
C VAL A 58 -4.59 3.13 9.01
N VAL A 59 -4.78 1.82 9.20
CA VAL A 59 -3.67 0.86 9.17
C VAL A 59 -3.24 0.62 7.72
N LEU A 60 -1.94 0.74 7.43
CA LEU A 60 -1.37 0.25 6.17
C LEU A 60 -0.94 -1.20 6.38
N MET A 61 -1.48 -2.12 5.59
CA MET A 61 -1.08 -3.52 5.59
C MET A 61 -0.40 -3.85 4.26
N VAL A 62 0.87 -4.20 4.33
CA VAL A 62 1.63 -4.65 3.16
C VAL A 62 1.59 -6.18 3.11
N ASP A 63 0.94 -6.74 2.09
CA ASP A 63 0.94 -8.18 1.85
C ASP A 63 2.31 -8.60 1.30
N GLU A 64 3.10 -9.18 2.20
CA GLU A 64 4.45 -9.65 1.94
C GLU A 64 4.54 -11.17 1.83
N VAL A 65 3.44 -11.89 1.56
CA VAL A 65 3.48 -13.35 1.39
C VAL A 65 4.49 -13.76 0.31
N LYS A 66 4.65 -12.94 -0.74
CA LYS A 66 5.63 -13.19 -1.81
C LYS A 66 6.93 -12.42 -1.65
N THR A 67 6.88 -11.18 -1.16
CA THR A 67 8.04 -10.27 -1.12
C THR A 67 8.87 -10.41 0.16
N GLY A 68 8.27 -10.85 1.27
CA GLY A 68 8.93 -11.04 2.56
C GLY A 68 10.10 -12.00 2.45
N PHE A 69 11.29 -11.56 2.88
CA PHE A 69 12.56 -12.31 2.76
C PHE A 69 12.96 -12.70 1.32
N ARG A 70 12.24 -12.22 0.30
CA ARG A 70 12.47 -12.55 -1.11
C ARG A 70 13.21 -11.43 -1.84
N VAL A 71 12.73 -10.19 -1.67
CA VAL A 71 13.28 -9.03 -2.40
C VAL A 71 14.33 -8.27 -1.59
N ALA A 72 14.28 -8.38 -0.26
CA ALA A 72 15.31 -7.97 0.68
C ALA A 72 15.13 -8.78 1.98
N ARG A 73 16.06 -8.66 2.94
CA ARG A 73 15.96 -9.37 4.23
C ARG A 73 14.68 -8.96 4.97
N GLY A 74 14.34 -7.68 4.97
CA GLY A 74 13.13 -7.10 5.52
C GLY A 74 12.01 -6.89 4.49
N GLY A 75 12.01 -7.63 3.39
CA GLY A 75 10.93 -7.57 2.40
C GLY A 75 10.90 -6.28 1.57
N VAL A 76 9.75 -5.99 0.97
CA VAL A 76 9.57 -4.81 0.10
C VAL A 76 9.64 -3.51 0.88
N GLN A 77 9.31 -3.55 2.17
CA GLN A 77 9.47 -2.42 3.09
C GLN A 77 10.92 -1.99 3.23
N GLU A 78 11.85 -2.93 3.45
CA GLU A 78 13.30 -2.63 3.45
C GLU A 78 13.76 -2.12 2.08
N LEU A 79 13.36 -2.81 1.00
CA LEU A 79 13.73 -2.43 -0.37
C LEU A 79 13.30 -1.00 -0.73
N MET A 80 12.11 -0.58 -0.29
CA MET A 80 11.53 0.73 -0.60
C MET A 80 11.75 1.76 0.51
N SER A 81 12.44 1.40 1.59
CA SER A 81 12.69 2.26 2.76
C SER A 81 11.42 2.87 3.36
N VAL A 82 10.38 2.05 3.56
CA VAL A 82 9.12 2.43 4.22
C VAL A 82 8.84 1.46 5.35
N ASP A 83 8.51 2.01 6.52
CA ASP A 83 7.97 1.27 7.66
C ASP A 83 6.44 1.38 7.59
N ALA A 84 5.75 0.26 7.35
CA ALA A 84 4.31 0.22 7.16
C ALA A 84 3.57 -0.22 8.42
#